data_AF-A0A0F9UGX4-F1
#
_entry.id   AF-A0A0F9UGX4-F1
#
_cell.length_a   1.000
_cell.length_b   1.000
_cell.length_c   1.000
_cell.angle_alpha   90.00
_cell.angle_beta   90.00
_cell.angle_gamma   90.00
#
_symmetry.space_group_name_H-M   'P 1'
#
loop_
_entity.id
_entity.type
_entity.pdbx_description
1 polymer ?
#
loop_
_entity_poly.entity_id
_entity_poly.type
_entity_poly.pdbx_seq_one_letter_code
_entity_poly.pdbx_strand_id
1 'polypeptide(L)'
;MTVYFIKEKGTKYFKIGYTEQWDIDKRISSIQTGNPRRLELMFEIPNADRIIETILTYILIDYKVRGEWFKISIKKVRKIILKKWDKAIEDVVWQGNLNHILSDKNRLLEILVK
;
A
#
# COMPACT_ATOMS: atom_id res chain seq x y z
N MET A 1 -1.74 13.00 -4.91
CA MET A 1 -0.98 12.11 -3.99
C MET A 1 -1.63 10.74 -4.01
N THR A 2 -0.84 9.68 -4.06
CA THR A 2 -1.36 8.31 -4.21
C THR A 2 -0.51 7.32 -3.43
N VAL A 3 -1.18 6.41 -2.72
CA VAL A 3 -0.56 5.18 -2.17
C VAL A 3 -0.83 4.04 -3.14
N TYR A 4 0.17 3.23 -3.45
CA TYR A 4 0.07 2.19 -4.47
C TYR A 4 0.73 0.88 -4.05
N PHE A 5 0.27 -0.20 -4.68
CA PHE A 5 0.82 -1.53 -4.55
C PHE A 5 1.31 -1.99 -5.91
N ILE A 6 2.61 -2.25 -6.04
CA ILE A 6 3.16 -2.87 -7.23
C ILE A 6 3.65 -4.27 -6.91
N LYS A 7 3.42 -5.21 -7.82
CA LYS A 7 3.88 -6.58 -7.72
C LYS A 7 4.96 -6.84 -8.74
N GLU A 8 5.94 -7.64 -8.37
CA GLU A 8 6.88 -8.20 -9.32
C GLU A 8 6.26 -9.41 -10.04
N LYS A 9 6.17 -9.32 -11.37
CA LYS A 9 5.50 -10.33 -12.20
C LYS A 9 6.15 -11.70 -12.01
N GLY A 10 5.31 -12.71 -11.83
CA GLY A 10 5.75 -14.09 -11.63
C GLY A 10 6.25 -14.42 -10.21
N THR A 11 6.19 -13.47 -9.26
CA THR A 11 6.62 -13.73 -7.87
C THR A 11 5.54 -13.41 -6.82
N LYS A 12 5.88 -13.62 -5.55
CA LYS A 12 5.04 -13.28 -4.39
C LYS A 12 5.48 -11.96 -3.74
N TYR A 13 6.34 -11.20 -4.41
CA TYR A 13 6.86 -9.94 -3.91
C TYR A 13 6.00 -8.78 -4.40
N PHE A 14 5.60 -7.92 -3.47
CA PHE A 14 5.05 -6.62 -3.79
C PHE A 14 5.71 -5.54 -2.95
N LYS A 15 5.54 -4.31 -3.38
CA LYS A 15 6.00 -3.10 -2.74
C LYS A 15 4.80 -2.21 -2.48
N ILE A 16 4.76 -1.61 -1.29
CA ILE A 16 3.86 -0.51 -0.98
C ILE A 16 4.66 0.77 -1.17
N GLY A 17 4.07 1.75 -1.85
CA GLY A 17 4.73 3.03 -2.04
C GLY A 17 3.76 4.18 -1.98
N TYR A 18 4.33 5.37 -1.78
CA TYR A 18 3.64 6.65 -1.83
C TYR A 18 4.27 7.53 -2.91
N THR A 19 3.46 8.38 -3.53
CA THR A 19 3.93 9.40 -4.45
C THR A 19 3.09 10.67 -4.33
N GLU A 20 3.76 11.82 -4.36
CA GLU A 20 3.11 13.13 -4.49
C GLU A 20 2.68 13.41 -5.93
N GLN A 21 3.30 12.72 -6.90
CA GLN A 21 2.97 12.84 -8.32
C GLN A 21 1.59 12.25 -8.62
N TRP A 22 0.84 12.92 -9.49
CA TRP A 22 -0.48 12.47 -9.94
C TRP A 22 -0.43 11.32 -10.95
N ASP A 23 0.71 11.13 -11.61
CA ASP A 23 0.91 10.14 -12.66
C ASP A 23 1.63 8.90 -12.12
N ILE A 24 0.83 7.89 -11.73
CA ILE A 24 1.33 6.64 -11.17
C ILE A 24 2.18 5.86 -12.19
N ASP A 25 1.82 5.91 -13.47
CA ASP A 25 2.49 5.15 -14.52
C ASP A 25 3.92 5.64 -14.73
N LYS A 26 4.14 6.97 -14.69
CA LYS A 26 5.50 7.54 -14.69
C LYS A 26 6.31 7.09 -13.48
N ARG A 27 5.70 7.06 -12.29
CA ARG A 27 6.38 6.59 -11.07
C ARG A 27 6.78 5.13 -11.19
N ILE A 28 5.89 4.26 -11.67
CA ILE A 28 6.19 2.84 -11.87
C ILE A 28 7.27 2.66 -12.94
N SER A 29 7.19 3.40 -14.05
CA SER A 29 8.20 3.38 -15.11
C SER A 29 9.58 3.77 -14.57
N SER A 30 9.66 4.78 -13.70
CA SER A 30 10.90 5.16 -13.03
C SER A 30 11.44 4.03 -12.14
N ILE A 31 10.59 3.38 -11.34
CA ILE A 31 11.00 2.24 -10.48
C ILE A 31 11.45 1.03 -11.34
N GLN A 32 10.79 0.80 -12.48
CA GLN A 32 11.10 -0.29 -13.41
C GLN A 32 12.52 -0.19 -13.96
N THR A 33 13.07 1.02 -14.13
CA THR A 33 14.47 1.19 -14.60
C THR A 33 15.50 0.51 -13.69
N GLY A 34 15.21 0.43 -12.38
CA GLY A 34 16.05 -0.23 -11.38
C GLY A 34 15.62 -1.65 -11.01
N ASN A 35 14.57 -2.20 -11.65
CA ASN A 35 14.12 -3.56 -11.41
C ASN A 35 14.18 -4.38 -12.72
N PRO A 36 14.99 -5.45 -12.81
CA PRO A 36 15.06 -6.28 -14.01
C PRO A 36 13.77 -7.08 -14.29
N ARG A 37 12.89 -7.23 -13.30
CA ARG A 37 11.63 -7.95 -13.43
C ARG A 37 10.49 -6.96 -13.64
N ARG A 38 9.53 -7.34 -14.49
CA ARG A 38 8.38 -6.50 -14.81
C ARG A 38 7.54 -6.23 -13.57
N LEU A 39 7.19 -4.97 -13.37
CA LEU A 39 6.31 -4.49 -12.31
C LEU A 39 4.88 -4.36 -12.84
N GLU A 40 3.92 -4.80 -12.03
CA GLU A 40 2.49 -4.72 -12.31
C GLU A 40 1.82 -3.92 -11.20
N LEU A 41 1.12 -2.84 -11.55
CA LEU A 41 0.25 -2.13 -10.61
C LEU A 41 -0.88 -3.08 -10.21
N MET A 42 -0.98 -3.36 -8.91
CA MET A 42 -2.04 -4.21 -8.37
C MET A 42 -3.26 -3.38 -8.03
N PHE A 43 -3.05 -2.25 -7.34
CA PHE A 43 -4.06 -1.26 -7.04
C PHE A 43 -3.41 0.03 -6.52
N GLU A 44 -4.16 1.11 -6.57
CA GLU A 44 -3.79 2.41 -6.04
C GLU A 44 -4.94 3.03 -5.24
N ILE A 45 -4.60 3.85 -4.25
CA ILE A 45 -5.51 4.60 -3.40
C ILE A 45 -5.29 6.08 -3.76
N PRO A 46 -6.06 6.63 -4.69
CA PRO A 46 -5.92 8.01 -5.10
C PRO A 46 -6.34 8.95 -3.96
N ASN A 47 -5.68 10.10 -3.88
CA ASN A 47 -5.88 11.12 -2.85
C ASN A 47 -5.67 10.57 -1.42
N ALA A 48 -4.75 9.61 -1.26
CA ALA A 48 -4.37 9.09 0.03
C ALA A 48 -3.18 9.87 0.60
N ASP A 49 -3.22 10.10 1.91
CA ASP A 49 -2.10 10.69 2.63
C ASP A 49 -0.96 9.66 2.79
N ARG A 50 0.28 10.16 2.94
CA ARG A 50 1.45 9.34 3.23
C ARG A 50 1.27 8.49 4.49
N ILE A 51 0.49 8.93 5.48
CA ILE A 51 0.21 8.13 6.68
C ILE A 51 -0.45 6.78 6.35
N ILE A 52 -1.19 6.68 5.24
CA ILE A 52 -1.80 5.43 4.79
C ILE A 52 -0.73 4.42 4.38
N GLU A 53 0.36 4.85 3.73
CA GLU A 53 1.50 3.98 3.45
C GLU A 53 2.13 3.47 4.75
N THR A 54 2.32 4.35 5.74
CA THR A 54 2.84 3.98 7.06
C THR A 54 1.96 2.93 7.75
N ILE A 55 0.64 3.12 7.78
CA ILE A 55 -0.32 2.18 8.39
C ILE A 55 -0.26 0.83 7.67
N LEU A 56 -0.26 0.81 6.35
CA LEU A 56 -0.22 -0.43 5.57
C LEU A 56 1.11 -1.18 5.75
N THR A 57 2.22 -0.45 5.77
CA THR A 57 3.56 -0.98 6.07
C THR A 57 3.61 -1.56 7.48
N TYR A 58 3.00 -0.89 8.47
CA TYR A 58 2.89 -1.39 9.84
C TYR A 58 2.07 -2.69 9.92
N ILE A 59 0.90 -2.73 9.27
CA ILE A 59 0.03 -3.91 9.21
C ILE A 59 0.76 -5.15 8.67
N LEU A 60 1.61 -4.95 7.65
CA LEU A 60 2.30 -6.00 6.91
C LEU A 60 3.77 -6.19 7.34
N ILE A 61 4.18 -5.59 8.46
CA ILE A 61 5.57 -5.59 8.91
C ILE A 61 6.16 -7.01 9.04
N ASP A 62 5.34 -7.97 9.47
CA ASP A 62 5.70 -9.40 9.61
C ASP A 62 6.10 -10.06 8.26
N TYR A 63 5.74 -9.45 7.13
CA TYR A 63 6.02 -9.96 5.79
C TYR A 63 7.10 -9.16 5.06
N LYS A 64 7.67 -8.15 5.71
CA LYS A 64 8.71 -7.29 5.14
C LYS A 64 9.98 -8.10 4.92
N VAL A 65 10.57 -7.97 3.74
CA VAL A 65 11.79 -8.68 3.35
C VAL A 65 12.98 -7.74 3.31
N ARG A 66 12.86 -6.65 2.55
CA ARG A 66 13.92 -5.64 2.43
C ARG A 66 13.37 -4.32 1.93
N GLY A 67 13.72 -3.21 2.58
CA GLY A 67 13.20 -1.89 2.21
C GLY A 67 11.67 -1.92 2.22
N GLU A 68 11.04 -1.46 1.13
CA GLU A 68 9.58 -1.41 0.98
C GLU A 68 8.98 -2.70 0.37
N TRP A 69 9.73 -3.80 0.31
CA TRP A 69 9.29 -5.06 -0.29
C TRP A 69 8.78 -6.07 0.74
N PHE A 70 7.69 -6.74 0.38
CA PHE A 70 6.99 -7.72 1.20
C PHE A 70 6.78 -9.04 0.44
N LYS A 71 6.82 -10.18 1.14
CA LYS A 71 6.61 -11.51 0.55
C LYS A 71 5.30 -12.12 1.03
N ILE A 72 4.20 -11.74 0.40
CA ILE A 72 2.87 -12.28 0.71
C ILE A 72 1.95 -12.23 -0.52
N SER A 73 1.07 -13.22 -0.66
CA SER A 73 0.10 -13.26 -1.76
C SER A 73 -0.95 -12.14 -1.60
N ILE A 74 -1.36 -11.52 -2.71
CA ILE A 74 -2.36 -10.44 -2.72
C ILE A 74 -3.68 -10.83 -2.01
N LYS A 75 -4.12 -12.09 -2.14
CA LYS A 75 -5.31 -12.61 -1.44
C LYS A 75 -5.18 -12.53 0.08
N LYS A 76 -3.98 -12.78 0.62
CA LYS A 76 -3.70 -12.66 2.06
C LYS A 76 -3.52 -11.20 2.49
N VAL A 77 -2.93 -10.35 1.65
CA VAL A 77 -2.79 -8.90 1.91
C VAL A 77 -4.15 -8.30 2.27
N ARG A 78 -5.15 -8.52 1.42
CA ARG A 78 -6.54 -8.06 1.65
C ARG A 78 -7.06 -8.48 3.03
N LYS A 79 -7.00 -9.77 3.32
CA LYS A 79 -7.50 -10.33 4.59
C LYS A 79 -6.80 -9.75 5.82
N ILE A 80 -5.49 -9.49 5.75
CA ILE A 80 -4.71 -8.99 6.89
C ILE A 80 -4.99 -7.51 7.11
N ILE A 81 -5.05 -6.71 6.04
CA ILE A 81 -5.44 -5.30 6.12
C ILE A 81 -6.80 -5.18 6.80
N LEU A 82 -7.82 -5.90 6.31
CA LEU A 82 -9.16 -5.88 6.91
C LEU A 82 -9.16 -6.25 8.39
N LYS A 83 -8.33 -7.21 8.79
CA LYS A 83 -8.27 -7.71 10.19
C LYS A 83 -7.53 -6.77 11.14
N LYS A 84 -6.46 -6.10 10.67
CA LYS A 84 -5.55 -5.33 11.52
C LYS A 84 -5.77 -3.81 11.45
N TRP A 85 -6.63 -3.33 10.55
CA TRP A 85 -6.77 -1.90 10.24
C TRP A 85 -7.06 -1.02 11.45
N ASP A 86 -8.11 -1.34 12.21
CA ASP A 86 -8.55 -0.48 13.32
C ASP A 86 -7.47 -0.36 14.39
N LYS A 87 -6.87 -1.49 14.77
CA LYS A 87 -5.72 -1.51 15.69
C LYS A 87 -4.52 -0.73 15.14
N ALA A 88 -4.20 -0.86 13.86
CA ALA A 88 -3.08 -0.14 13.27
C ALA A 88 -3.30 1.38 13.24
N ILE A 89 -4.54 1.85 13.07
CA ILE A 89 -4.85 3.28 13.22
C ILE A 89 -4.56 3.73 14.65
N GLU A 90 -5.06 3.00 15.65
CA GLU A 90 -4.83 3.34 17.06
C GLU A 90 -3.34 3.39 17.40
N ASP A 91 -2.55 2.44 16.88
CA ASP A 91 -1.12 2.32 17.15
C ASP A 91 -0.28 3.39 16.42
N VAL A 92 -0.71 3.85 15.22
CA VAL A 92 0.07 4.75 14.36
C VAL A 92 -0.37 6.22 14.49
N VAL A 93 -1.65 6.47 14.73
CA VAL A 93 -2.22 7.83 14.72
C VAL A 93 -2.34 8.35 16.16
N TRP A 94 -1.38 9.16 16.58
CA TRP A 94 -1.40 9.80 17.89
C TRP A 94 -2.36 11.01 17.88
N GLN A 95 -3.55 10.86 18.49
CA GLN A 95 -4.56 11.90 18.82
C GLN A 95 -4.72 13.08 17.82
N GLY A 96 -4.67 12.80 16.51
CA GLY A 96 -4.90 13.77 15.44
C GLY A 96 -6.30 13.65 14.82
N ASN A 97 -6.63 14.54 13.88
CA ASN A 97 -7.91 14.52 13.16
C ASN A 97 -8.02 13.28 12.25
N LEU A 98 -8.74 12.25 12.71
CA LEU A 98 -8.92 10.96 12.05
C LEU A 98 -9.85 10.98 10.82
N ASN A 99 -10.57 12.08 10.57
CA ASN A 99 -11.63 12.11 9.55
C ASN A 99 -11.12 11.80 8.13
N HIS A 100 -9.94 12.30 7.77
CA HIS A 100 -9.34 12.00 6.46
C HIS A 100 -8.93 10.52 6.34
N ILE A 101 -8.40 9.92 7.41
CA ILE A 101 -7.99 8.51 7.46
C ILE A 101 -9.19 7.57 7.34
N LEU A 102 -10.33 7.93 7.94
CA LEU A 102 -11.57 7.17 7.78
C LEU A 102 -12.08 7.18 6.33
N SER A 103 -11.95 8.32 5.63
CA SER A 103 -12.31 8.40 4.21
C SER A 103 -11.37 7.56 3.32
N ASP A 104 -10.08 7.47 3.66
CA ASP A 104 -9.10 6.64 2.98
C ASP A 104 -9.36 5.14 3.24
N LYS A 105 -9.77 4.78 4.47
CA LYS A 105 -10.21 3.42 4.81
C LYS A 105 -11.32 2.96 3.87
N ASN A 106 -12.39 3.74 3.73
CA ASN A 106 -13.53 3.36 2.90
C ASN A 106 -13.14 3.15 1.43
N ARG A 107 -12.33 4.07 0.87
CA ARG A 107 -11.77 3.91 -0.49
C ARG A 107 -10.94 2.64 -0.62
N LEU A 108 -10.05 2.37 0.34
CA LEU A 108 -9.27 1.14 0.36
C LEU A 108 -10.17 -0.10 0.40
N LEU A 109 -11.20 -0.12 1.25
CA LEU A 109 -12.14 -1.24 1.33
C LEU A 109 -12.84 -1.48 -0.01
N GLU A 110 -13.32 -0.43 -0.69
CA GLU A 110 -13.94 -0.55 -2.01
C GLU A 110 -12.99 -1.14 -3.06
N ILE A 111 -11.71 -0.77 -3.02
CA ILE A 111 -10.67 -1.30 -3.92
C ILE A 111 -10.35 -2.77 -3.61
N LEU A 112 -10.30 -3.13 -2.33
CA LEU A 112 -9.91 -4.49 -1.91
C LEU A 112 -11.04 -5.51 -2.06
N VAL A 113 -12.29 -5.08 -2.12
CA VAL A 113 -13.48 -5.95 -2.26
C VAL A 113 -13.83 -6.23 -3.73
N LYS A 114 -13.34 -5.43 -4.67
CA LYS A 114 -13.39 -5.71 -6.13
C LYS A 114 -12.39 -6.82 -6.53
#